data_AF-Q1M6D6-F1
#
_entry.id   AF-Q1M6D6-F1
#
_cell.length_a   1.000
_cell.length_b   1.000
_cell.length_c   1.000
_cell.angle_alpha   90.00
_cell.angle_beta   90.00
_cell.angle_gamma   90.00
#
_symmetry.space_group_name_H-M   'P 1'
#
loop_
_entity.id
_entity.type
_entity.pdbx_description
1 polymer ?
#
loop_
_entity_poly.entity_id
_entity_poly.type
_entity_poly.pdbx_seq_one_letter_code
_entity_poly.pdbx_strand_id
1 'polypeptide(L)'
;MVDVSIPAPEKPGMYLSGMVILYGVKLNLNQSFGEFDAGENGNAALQMQLYRGGKKQENDEYSIVLAYGYAFEGHCYRLDTNRVFIVKGPKPEDAAGCGFDDLPTAARGKYQMWRVRSNEELLEIVLNYGDVKKLILDANLPGRRSPSSYAITASLAHRDGRLNRE
;
A
#
# COMPACT_ATOMS: atom_id res chain seq x y z
N MET A 1 -24.57 19.74 -5.91
CA MET A 1 -25.65 18.73 -5.90
C MET A 1 -24.98 17.43 -5.52
N VAL A 2 -25.11 17.04 -4.25
CA VAL A 2 -24.47 15.83 -3.69
C VAL A 2 -25.27 14.63 -4.19
N ASP A 3 -24.61 13.70 -4.84
CA ASP A 3 -25.22 12.52 -5.45
C ASP A 3 -25.78 11.59 -4.35
N VAL A 4 -27.05 11.20 -4.49
CA VAL A 4 -27.89 10.58 -3.43
C VAL A 4 -27.82 9.04 -3.47
N SER A 5 -26.83 8.46 -4.14
CA SER A 5 -26.75 7.00 -4.35
C SER A 5 -25.55 6.35 -3.67
N ILE A 6 -25.21 6.76 -2.45
CA ILE A 6 -24.30 5.99 -1.60
C ILE A 6 -25.15 5.34 -0.51
N PRO A 7 -25.46 4.02 -0.61
CA PRO A 7 -26.21 3.35 0.43
C PRO A 7 -25.44 3.43 1.75
N ALA A 8 -26.13 3.86 2.80
CA ALA A 8 -25.59 3.80 4.14
C ALA A 8 -25.17 2.35 4.45
N PRO A 9 -24.06 2.15 5.17
CA PRO A 9 -23.56 0.81 5.46
C PRO A 9 -24.63 -0.02 6.17
N GLU A 10 -24.82 -1.26 5.71
CA GLU A 10 -25.90 -2.16 6.15
C GLU A 10 -25.87 -2.49 7.65
N LYS A 11 -24.74 -2.26 8.32
CA LYS A 11 -24.55 -2.55 9.76
C LYS A 11 -23.87 -1.38 10.49
N PRO A 12 -24.46 -0.89 11.60
CA PRO A 12 -23.79 0.09 12.46
C PRO A 12 -22.50 -0.49 13.04
N GLY A 13 -21.42 0.30 13.06
CA GLY A 13 -20.09 -0.11 13.55
C GLY A 13 -19.15 -0.69 12.49
N MET A 14 -19.60 -0.88 11.24
CA MET A 14 -18.73 -1.34 10.15
C MET A 14 -17.69 -0.28 9.75
N TYR A 15 -18.12 0.98 9.71
CA TYR A 15 -17.28 2.14 9.41
C TYR A 15 -17.28 3.09 10.61
N LEU A 16 -16.07 3.38 11.11
CA LEU A 16 -15.86 4.35 12.18
C LEU A 16 -15.25 5.62 11.57
N SER A 17 -15.64 6.79 12.09
CA SER A 17 -15.08 8.06 11.66
C SER A 17 -13.56 8.07 11.86
N GLY A 18 -12.82 8.53 10.85
CA GLY A 18 -11.36 8.57 10.87
C GLY A 18 -10.66 7.21 10.73
N MET A 19 -11.40 6.13 10.42
CA MET A 19 -10.81 4.82 10.13
C MET A 19 -10.79 4.54 8.64
N VAL A 20 -9.67 4.01 8.17
CA VAL A 20 -9.48 3.44 6.85
C VAL A 20 -9.47 1.93 7.00
N ILE A 21 -10.29 1.24 6.20
CA ILE A 21 -10.27 -0.22 6.10
C ILE A 21 -9.40 -0.58 4.91
N LEU A 22 -8.26 -1.22 5.14
CA LEU A 22 -7.40 -1.74 4.07
C LEU A 22 -7.82 -3.17 3.74
N TYR A 23 -8.04 -3.48 2.47
CA TYR A 23 -8.37 -4.83 1.99
C TYR A 23 -7.18 -5.44 1.24
N GLY A 24 -6.83 -6.66 1.60
CA GLY A 24 -5.68 -7.33 0.99
C GLY A 24 -5.45 -8.76 1.45
N VAL A 25 -4.29 -9.28 1.10
CA VAL A 25 -3.84 -10.61 1.51
C VAL A 25 -2.65 -10.45 2.45
N LYS A 26 -2.69 -11.16 3.58
CA LYS A 26 -1.55 -11.23 4.49
C LYS A 26 -0.51 -12.20 3.93
N LEU A 27 0.71 -11.72 3.74
CA LEU A 27 1.80 -12.53 3.19
C LEU A 27 2.51 -13.37 4.27
N ASN A 28 2.57 -12.87 5.50
CA ASN A 28 3.22 -13.53 6.63
C ASN A 28 2.21 -14.30 7.51
N LEU A 29 1.43 -15.21 6.91
CA LEU A 29 0.40 -15.97 7.64
C LEU A 29 1.03 -17.02 8.58
N ASN A 30 1.88 -17.88 8.02
CA ASN A 30 2.45 -19.04 8.74
C ASN A 30 3.89 -18.80 9.21
N GLN A 31 4.51 -17.71 8.75
CA GLN A 31 5.91 -17.38 8.99
C GLN A 31 5.99 -15.95 9.49
N SER A 32 7.03 -15.64 10.26
CA SER A 32 7.28 -14.29 10.77
C SER A 32 7.85 -13.32 9.74
N PHE A 33 8.07 -13.75 8.49
CA PHE A 33 8.54 -12.92 7.39
C PHE A 33 7.58 -13.03 6.19
N GLY A 34 7.67 -12.06 5.28
CA GLY A 34 7.03 -12.11 3.97
C GLY A 34 8.05 -12.48 2.90
N GLU A 35 7.65 -13.31 1.94
CA GLU A 35 8.52 -13.77 0.86
C GLU A 35 8.07 -13.22 -0.48
N PHE A 36 9.02 -12.71 -1.27
CA PHE A 36 8.80 -12.16 -2.60
C PHE A 36 9.76 -12.83 -3.58
N ASP A 37 9.30 -13.11 -4.80
CA ASP A 37 10.18 -13.58 -5.87
C ASP A 37 11.20 -12.48 -6.24
N ALA A 38 12.46 -12.86 -6.40
CA ALA A 38 13.53 -11.94 -6.79
C ALA A 38 13.59 -11.72 -8.32
N GLY A 39 12.58 -12.17 -9.07
CA GLY A 39 12.52 -12.12 -10.52
C GLY A 39 13.30 -13.24 -11.20
N GLU A 40 13.54 -14.35 -10.49
CA GLU A 40 14.19 -15.56 -11.04
C GLU A 40 13.19 -16.71 -11.21
N ASN A 41 11.90 -16.39 -11.40
CA ASN A 41 10.82 -17.35 -11.58
C ASN A 41 10.72 -18.38 -10.45
N GLY A 42 10.93 -17.94 -9.20
CA GLY A 42 10.86 -18.78 -8.01
C GLY A 42 12.17 -19.46 -7.61
N ASN A 43 13.27 -19.26 -8.36
CA ASN A 43 14.58 -19.80 -7.98
C ASN A 43 15.30 -18.97 -6.90
N ALA A 44 14.91 -17.72 -6.73
CA ALA A 44 15.45 -16.83 -5.70
C ALA A 44 14.32 -16.04 -5.05
N ALA A 45 14.39 -15.92 -3.73
CA ALA A 45 13.37 -15.25 -2.93
C ALA A 45 13.99 -14.20 -2.00
N LEU A 46 13.33 -13.05 -1.91
CA LEU A 46 13.61 -11.99 -0.94
C LEU A 46 12.70 -12.18 0.27
N GLN A 47 13.31 -12.29 1.44
CA GLN A 47 12.59 -12.36 2.70
C GLN A 47 12.60 -11.02 3.40
N MET A 48 11.43 -10.59 3.84
CA MET A 48 11.25 -9.37 4.61
C MET A 48 10.82 -9.70 6.04
N GLN A 49 11.70 -9.40 6.98
CA GLN A 49 11.50 -9.65 8.40
C GLN A 49 11.56 -8.33 9.18
N LEU A 50 10.54 -8.05 9.97
CA LEU A 50 10.56 -6.92 10.88
C LEU A 50 11.36 -7.25 12.15
N TYR A 51 12.23 -6.33 12.54
CA TYR A 51 12.93 -6.33 13.83
C TYR A 51 12.59 -5.05 14.59
N ARG A 52 12.38 -5.15 15.91
CA ARG A 52 12.16 -4.00 16.79
C ARG A 52 13.15 -4.07 17.95
N GLY A 53 14.04 -3.09 18.06
CA GLY A 53 15.09 -3.08 19.09
C GLY A 53 15.99 -4.32 19.05
N GLY A 54 16.30 -4.83 17.85
CA GLY A 54 17.10 -6.04 17.64
C GLY A 54 16.35 -7.36 17.86
N LYS A 55 15.08 -7.34 18.31
CA LYS A 55 14.27 -8.55 18.46
C LYS A 55 13.47 -8.81 17.19
N LYS A 56 13.49 -10.06 16.72
CA LYS A 56 12.65 -10.54 15.63
C LYS A 56 11.18 -10.39 16.03
N GLN A 57 10.36 -9.89 15.13
CA GLN A 57 8.92 -9.80 15.35
C GLN A 57 8.19 -11.02 14.80
N GLU A 58 7.22 -11.53 15.55
CA GLU A 58 6.43 -12.68 15.16
C GLU A 58 5.26 -12.30 14.23
N ASN A 59 4.66 -13.31 13.61
CA ASN A 59 3.62 -13.12 12.58
C ASN A 59 2.32 -12.49 13.11
N ASP A 60 2.09 -12.48 14.41
CA ASP A 60 0.93 -11.88 15.08
C ASP A 60 1.18 -10.43 15.53
N GLU A 61 2.44 -9.99 15.61
CA GLU A 61 2.82 -8.64 16.03
C GLU A 61 2.72 -7.61 14.89
N TYR A 62 2.80 -8.08 13.64
CA TYR A 62 2.70 -7.24 12.45
C TYR A 62 2.17 -8.00 11.25
N SER A 63 1.60 -7.28 10.28
CA SER A 63 1.11 -7.85 9.03
C SER A 63 1.83 -7.24 7.85
N ILE A 64 2.31 -8.09 6.95
CA ILE A 64 2.76 -7.70 5.61
C ILE A 64 1.57 -7.88 4.69
N VAL A 65 1.01 -6.78 4.23
CA VAL A 65 -0.26 -6.76 3.50
C VAL A 65 0.01 -6.45 2.04
N LEU A 66 -0.35 -7.37 1.15
CA LEU A 66 -0.53 -7.05 -0.26
C LEU A 66 -1.93 -6.48 -0.44
N ALA A 67 -2.01 -5.15 -0.47
CA ALA A 67 -3.26 -4.41 -0.54
C ALA A 67 -3.74 -4.22 -1.98
N TYR A 68 -5.06 -4.35 -2.15
CA TYR A 68 -5.75 -4.21 -3.44
C TYR A 68 -6.76 -3.03 -3.43
N GLY A 69 -7.33 -2.73 -2.26
CA GLY A 69 -8.33 -1.70 -2.13
C GLY A 69 -8.42 -1.21 -0.70
N TYR A 70 -9.18 -0.15 -0.51
CA TYR A 70 -9.45 0.40 0.80
C TYR A 70 -10.87 0.96 0.85
N ALA A 71 -11.42 1.10 2.05
CA ALA A 71 -12.63 1.84 2.27
C ALA A 71 -12.43 2.95 3.30
N PHE A 72 -13.07 4.08 3.04
CA PHE A 72 -12.99 5.27 3.87
C PHE A 72 -14.33 6.00 3.81
N GLU A 73 -14.84 6.39 4.98
CA GLU A 73 -16.12 7.11 5.11
C GLU A 73 -17.32 6.43 4.43
N GLY A 74 -17.34 5.09 4.42
CA GLY A 74 -18.42 4.31 3.79
C GLY A 74 -18.29 4.14 2.27
N HIS A 75 -17.21 4.64 1.67
CA HIS A 75 -16.91 4.45 0.25
C HIS A 75 -15.81 3.41 0.05
N CYS A 76 -15.94 2.63 -1.01
CA CYS A 76 -14.98 1.61 -1.40
C CYS A 76 -14.14 2.11 -2.59
N TYR A 77 -12.83 1.94 -2.50
CA TYR A 77 -11.86 2.36 -3.50
C TYR A 77 -10.95 1.19 -3.87
N ARG A 78 -10.50 1.17 -5.12
CA ARG A 78 -9.42 0.28 -5.58
C ARG A 78 -8.13 1.06 -5.67
N LEU A 79 -7.03 0.43 -5.29
CA LEU A 79 -5.72 0.98 -5.55
C LEU A 79 -5.43 0.88 -7.06
N ASP A 80 -4.70 1.86 -7.58
CA ASP A 80 -4.25 1.90 -8.97
C ASP A 80 -3.33 0.72 -9.31
N THR A 81 -2.53 0.32 -8.33
CA THR A 81 -1.61 -0.81 -8.37
C THR A 81 -1.64 -1.55 -7.04
N ASN A 82 -1.30 -2.84 -7.05
CA ASN A 82 -1.17 -3.60 -5.81
C ASN A 82 0.04 -3.07 -5.03
N ARG A 83 -0.16 -2.72 -3.77
CA ARG A 83 0.86 -2.11 -2.92
C ARG A 83 1.12 -2.97 -1.71
N VAL A 84 2.37 -3.02 -1.26
CA VAL A 84 2.75 -3.77 -0.06
C VAL A 84 2.86 -2.79 1.10
N PHE A 85 2.12 -3.06 2.17
CA PHE A 85 2.17 -2.27 3.40
C PHE A 85 2.62 -3.13 4.59
N ILE A 86 3.39 -2.51 5.49
CA ILE A 86 3.64 -3.07 6.83
C ILE A 86 2.67 -2.41 7.81
N VAL A 87 1.69 -3.18 8.25
CA VAL A 87 0.68 -2.76 9.22
C VAL A 87 1.12 -3.22 10.61
N LYS A 88 1.28 -2.26 11.53
CA LYS A 88 1.70 -2.48 12.92
C LYS A 88 0.50 -2.27 13.83
N GLY A 89 0.08 -3.28 14.59
CA GLY A 89 -0.98 -3.13 15.58
C GLY A 89 -2.28 -3.88 15.28
N PRO A 90 -3.11 -3.43 14.31
CA PRO A 90 -4.41 -4.06 14.08
C PRO A 90 -4.21 -5.48 13.53
N LYS A 91 -4.90 -6.42 14.16
CA LYS A 91 -4.93 -7.81 13.72
C LYS A 91 -5.75 -7.90 12.43
N PRO A 92 -5.40 -8.82 11.52
CA PRO A 92 -6.22 -9.08 10.35
C PRO A 92 -7.59 -9.59 10.79
N GLU A 93 -8.64 -9.06 10.17
CA GLU A 93 -10.01 -9.54 10.32
C GLU A 93 -10.48 -10.16 9.02
N ASP A 94 -11.54 -10.97 9.10
CA ASP A 94 -12.22 -11.46 7.90
C ASP A 94 -12.73 -10.27 7.07
N ALA A 95 -12.41 -10.26 5.79
CA ALA A 95 -12.89 -9.20 4.91
C ALA A 95 -14.43 -9.16 4.91
N ALA A 96 -14.97 -7.97 5.12
CA ALA A 96 -16.39 -7.71 5.07
C ALA A 96 -16.66 -6.35 4.42
N GLY A 97 -17.71 -6.28 3.62
CA GLY A 97 -18.05 -5.11 2.82
C GLY A 97 -17.14 -4.93 1.60
N CYS A 98 -17.59 -4.07 0.69
CA CYS A 98 -16.88 -3.72 -0.55
C CYS A 98 -16.64 -4.89 -1.54
N GLY A 99 -17.25 -6.06 -1.32
CA GLY A 99 -17.19 -7.20 -2.25
C GLY A 99 -15.90 -8.01 -2.16
N PHE A 100 -15.19 -7.94 -1.03
CA PHE A 100 -14.00 -8.75 -0.74
C PHE A 100 -14.32 -9.97 0.17
N ASP A 101 -15.60 -10.15 0.45
CA ASP A 101 -16.17 -10.99 1.51
C ASP A 101 -16.16 -12.48 1.13
N ASP A 102 -16.26 -12.79 -0.17
CA ASP A 102 -16.71 -14.11 -0.64
C ASP A 102 -15.97 -14.59 -1.90
N LEU A 103 -14.63 -14.55 -1.87
CA LEU A 103 -13.82 -15.05 -2.99
C LEU A 103 -13.45 -16.53 -2.79
N PRO A 104 -13.74 -17.41 -3.77
CA PRO A 104 -13.45 -18.83 -3.66
C PRO A 104 -11.95 -19.05 -3.52
N THR A 105 -11.63 -19.86 -2.53
CA THR A 105 -10.33 -20.32 -2.06
C THR A 105 -9.51 -20.95 -3.19
N ALA A 106 -8.89 -20.13 -4.04
CA ALA A 106 -7.89 -20.59 -5.00
C ALA A 106 -6.56 -19.85 -4.79
N ALA A 107 -5.61 -20.62 -4.28
CA ALA A 107 -4.16 -20.50 -4.41
C ALA A 107 -3.31 -19.68 -3.42
N ARG A 108 -3.75 -18.57 -2.80
CA ARG A 108 -2.79 -17.69 -2.04
C ARG A 108 -3.26 -17.03 -0.74
N GLY A 109 -4.39 -17.46 -0.17
CA GLY A 109 -4.90 -16.94 1.11
C GLY A 109 -6.23 -16.19 0.95
N LYS A 110 -7.04 -16.17 2.02
CA LYS A 110 -8.32 -15.46 2.07
C LYS A 110 -8.05 -13.95 2.10
N TYR A 111 -8.91 -13.16 1.45
CA TYR A 111 -8.89 -11.71 1.65
C TYR A 111 -9.20 -11.38 3.11
N GLN A 112 -8.41 -10.46 3.64
CA GLN A 112 -8.53 -9.96 5.00
C GLN A 112 -8.66 -8.44 4.96
N MET A 113 -9.16 -7.88 6.06
CA MET A 113 -9.20 -6.44 6.25
C MET A 113 -8.43 -6.02 7.49
N TRP A 114 -7.85 -4.83 7.43
CA TRP A 114 -7.20 -4.16 8.55
C TRP A 114 -7.85 -2.80 8.76
N ARG A 115 -8.28 -2.52 9.98
CA ARG A 115 -8.73 -1.18 10.35
C ARG A 115 -7.56 -0.38 10.88
N VAL A 116 -7.20 0.66 10.15
CA VAL A 116 -6.09 1.56 10.47
C VAL A 116 -6.66 2.96 10.64
N ARG A 117 -6.18 3.74 11.59
CA ARG A 117 -6.62 5.14 11.71
C ARG A 117 -5.99 5.97 10.60
N SER A 118 -6.72 6.96 10.11
CA SER A 118 -6.23 7.87 9.07
C SER A 118 -4.99 8.69 9.48
N ASN A 119 -4.73 8.81 10.78
CA ASN A 119 -3.57 9.48 11.34
C ASN A 119 -2.44 8.55 11.80
N GLU A 120 -2.56 7.24 11.57
CA GLU A 120 -1.50 6.27 11.88
C GLU A 120 -0.46 6.19 10.76
N GLU A 121 0.80 6.02 11.14
CA GLU A 121 1.90 5.85 10.19
C GLU A 121 1.90 4.45 9.59
N LEU A 122 1.90 4.38 8.26
CA LEU A 122 2.06 3.14 7.49
C LEU A 122 3.37 3.19 6.69
N LEU A 123 4.04 2.05 6.61
CA LEU A 123 5.21 1.87 5.76
C LEU A 123 4.79 1.18 4.47
N GLU A 124 4.88 1.90 3.35
CA GLU A 124 4.71 1.36 2.00
C GLU A 124 6.05 0.84 1.48
N ILE A 125 5.99 -0.31 0.80
CA ILE A 125 7.14 -0.91 0.15
C ILE A 125 6.83 -1.06 -1.32
N VAL A 126 7.73 -0.52 -2.14
CA VAL A 126 7.65 -0.59 -3.59
C VAL A 126 8.87 -1.38 -4.08
N LEU A 127 8.61 -2.55 -4.67
CA LEU A 127 9.62 -3.37 -5.32
C LEU A 127 9.39 -3.32 -6.83
N ASN A 128 10.41 -2.91 -7.57
CA ASN A 128 10.37 -2.88 -9.04
C ASN A 128 11.43 -3.84 -9.57
N TYR A 129 11.01 -4.77 -10.42
CA TYR A 129 11.90 -5.68 -11.15
C TYR A 129 11.96 -5.30 -12.63
N GLY A 130 13.16 -5.27 -13.20
CA GLY A 130 13.40 -4.98 -14.61
C GLY A 130 14.86 -4.67 -14.92
N ASP A 131 15.15 -4.46 -16.20
CA ASP A 131 16.51 -4.15 -16.65
C ASP A 131 17.00 -2.79 -16.12
N VAL A 132 18.32 -2.65 -15.97
CA VAL A 132 19.00 -1.43 -15.54
C VAL A 132 18.55 -0.20 -16.34
N LYS A 133 18.36 -0.36 -17.66
CA LYS A 133 17.85 0.73 -18.50
C LYS A 133 16.47 1.20 -18.04
N LYS A 134 15.54 0.28 -17.78
CA LYS A 134 14.18 0.62 -17.36
C LYS A 134 14.16 1.19 -15.94
N LEU A 135 14.89 0.56 -15.01
CA LEU A 135 14.88 0.93 -13.59
C LEU A 135 15.67 2.21 -13.30
N ILE A 136 16.75 2.48 -14.03
CA ILE A 136 17.65 3.61 -13.74
C ILE A 136 17.55 4.67 -14.84
N LEU A 137 17.78 4.30 -16.10
CA LEU A 137 17.91 5.30 -17.17
C LEU A 137 16.54 5.92 -17.48
N ASP A 138 15.55 5.09 -17.81
CA ASP A 138 14.22 5.53 -18.22
C ASP A 138 13.43 6.17 -17.06
N ALA A 139 13.63 5.69 -15.83
CA ALA A 139 13.01 6.26 -14.63
C ALA A 139 13.50 7.69 -14.31
N ASN A 140 14.70 8.04 -14.79
CA ASN A 140 15.30 9.36 -14.58
C ASN A 140 15.18 10.29 -15.79
N LEU A 141 14.64 9.81 -16.92
CA LEU A 141 14.41 10.65 -18.07
C LEU A 141 13.33 11.71 -17.79
N PRO A 142 13.58 12.99 -18.11
CA PRO A 142 12.56 14.01 -18.00
C PRO A 142 11.44 13.74 -19.02
N GLY A 143 10.19 13.66 -18.55
CA GLY A 143 8.99 13.39 -19.34
C GLY A 143 8.15 12.20 -18.85
N ARG A 144 8.70 11.35 -17.98
CA ARG A 144 7.98 10.19 -17.40
C ARG A 144 7.67 10.28 -15.90
N ARG A 145 8.10 11.36 -15.23
CA ARG A 145 7.70 11.65 -13.84
C ARG A 145 6.30 12.26 -13.82
N SER A 146 5.53 12.00 -12.76
CA SER A 146 4.19 12.56 -12.59
C SER A 146 4.23 14.10 -12.75
N PRO A 147 3.22 14.73 -13.40
CA PRO A 147 3.19 16.17 -13.64
C PRO A 147 3.41 17.03 -12.38
N SER A 148 3.05 16.51 -11.20
CA SER A 148 3.25 17.14 -9.89
C SER A 148 4.72 17.39 -9.52
N SER A 149 5.65 16.55 -9.97
CA SER A 149 7.09 16.74 -9.68
C SER A 149 7.69 17.90 -10.47
N TYR A 150 7.17 18.16 -11.67
CA TYR A 150 7.55 19.34 -12.48
C TYR A 150 6.98 20.63 -11.91
N ALA A 151 5.76 20.63 -11.36
CA ALA A 151 5.18 21.83 -10.75
C ALA A 151 6.04 22.38 -9.61
N ILE A 152 6.64 21.49 -8.79
CA ILE A 152 7.50 21.88 -7.67
C ILE A 152 8.87 22.37 -8.17
N THR A 153 9.49 21.69 -9.15
CA THR A 153 10.79 22.14 -9.69
C THR A 153 10.69 23.39 -10.57
N ALA A 154 9.61 23.55 -11.35
CA ALA A 154 9.39 24.74 -12.18
C ALA A 154 9.05 25.98 -11.33
N SER A 155 8.30 25.82 -10.22
CA SER A 155 8.03 26.93 -9.29
C SER A 155 9.27 27.35 -8.49
N LEU A 156 10.20 26.43 -8.22
CA LEU A 156 11.50 26.73 -7.62
C LEU A 156 12.49 27.34 -8.63
N ALA A 157 12.47 26.91 -9.89
CA ALA A 157 13.35 27.45 -10.94
C ALA A 157 13.12 28.94 -11.24
N HIS A 158 11.90 29.44 -11.02
CA HIS A 158 11.60 30.88 -11.15
C HIS A 158 12.10 31.73 -9.97
N ARG A 159 12.48 31.15 -8.83
CA ARG A 159 12.94 31.90 -7.65
C ARG A 159 14.44 32.12 -7.59
N ASP A 160 15.23 31.42 -8.40
CA ASP A 160 16.71 31.51 -8.41
C ASP A 160 17.27 32.27 -9.64
N GLY A 161 16.45 33.16 -10.20
CA GLY A 161 16.82 33.97 -11.37
C GLY A 161 17.40 35.32 -11.00
N ARG A 162 18.63 35.39 -10.45
CA ARG A 162 19.52 36.55 -10.71
C ARG A 162 21.00 36.30 -10.36
N LEU A 163 21.78 35.93 -11.37
CA LEU A 163 23.19 36.29 -11.44
C LEU A 163 23.27 37.79 -11.73
N ASN A 164 23.56 38.62 -10.71
CA ASN A 164 24.06 39.97 -10.96
C ASN A 164 25.58 39.89 -11.04
N ARG A 165 26.12 40.23 -12.21
CA ARG A 165 27.52 40.56 -12.40
C ARG A 165 27.66 42.08 -12.33
N GLU A 166 28.06 42.59 -11.18
CA GLU A 166 28.88 43.79 -11.03
C GLU A 166 30.15 43.39 -10.29
#